data_AF-A0A257PT88-F1
#
_entry.id   AF-A0A257PT88-F1
#
_cell.length_a   1.000
_cell.length_b   1.000
_cell.length_c   1.000
_cell.angle_alpha   90.00
_cell.angle_beta   90.00
_cell.angle_gamma   90.00
#
_symmetry.space_group_name_H-M   'P 1'
#
loop_
_entity.id
_entity.type
_entity.pdbx_description
1 polymer ?
#
loop_
_entity_poly.entity_id
_entity_poly.type
_entity_poly.pdbx_seq_one_letter_code
_entity_poly.pdbx_strand_id
1 'polypeptide(L)'
;RGVDHLVKLERAGDSYSGFYSTNGATWIQIGTSQTIAFSNTTDLVDMCSATQSDPLFTAAVNFCQGFLVGVFRVLHEEDMARQSRRLFCLPEPVPTRNQGIASFVQWAKANPGQMNLQPADSIASFLSQQYPCPRGGTSSRGAVR
;
A
#
# COMPACT_ATOMS: atom_id res chain seq x y z
N ARG A 1 12.23 -20.56 -32.98
CA ARG A 1 12.49 -20.83 -31.54
C ARG A 1 12.27 -19.52 -30.82
N GLY A 2 11.37 -19.48 -29.83
CA GLY A 2 11.06 -18.25 -29.10
C GLY A 2 12.24 -17.82 -28.24
N VAL A 3 12.46 -16.51 -28.14
CA VAL A 3 13.32 -15.94 -27.11
C VAL A 3 12.46 -15.77 -25.86
N ASP A 4 12.84 -16.44 -24.78
CA ASP A 4 12.14 -16.33 -23.51
C ASP A 4 12.60 -15.04 -22.83
N HIS A 5 11.74 -14.03 -22.78
CA HIS A 5 11.99 -12.79 -22.07
C HIS A 5 11.53 -12.91 -20.62
N LEU A 6 12.48 -13.10 -19.71
CA LEU A 6 12.22 -13.30 -18.29
C LEU A 6 12.74 -12.14 -17.47
N VAL A 7 12.01 -11.81 -16.42
CA VAL A 7 12.40 -10.84 -15.38
C VAL A 7 12.41 -11.55 -14.04
N LYS A 8 13.43 -11.30 -13.23
CA LYS A 8 13.57 -11.82 -11.87
C LYS A 8 13.84 -10.66 -10.93
N LEU A 9 13.14 -10.65 -9.80
CA LEU A 9 13.39 -9.77 -8.67
C LEU A 9 13.91 -10.62 -7.51
N GLU A 10 15.06 -10.28 -6.97
CA GLU A 10 15.64 -10.92 -5.79
C GLU A 10 15.64 -9.95 -4.62
N ARG A 11 15.30 -10.46 -3.43
CA ARG A 11 15.34 -9.72 -2.17
C ARG A 11 16.32 -10.40 -1.22
N ALA A 12 17.24 -9.62 -0.66
CA ALA A 12 18.16 -10.05 0.39
C ALA A 12 18.12 -9.03 1.53
N GLY A 13 17.47 -9.37 2.64
CA GLY A 13 17.13 -8.38 3.67
C GLY A 13 16.31 -7.23 3.04
N ASP A 14 16.74 -5.99 3.24
CA ASP A 14 16.08 -4.80 2.68
C ASP A 14 16.61 -4.38 1.30
N SER A 15 17.53 -5.16 0.73
CA SER A 15 18.08 -4.92 -0.61
C SER A 15 17.30 -5.68 -1.68
N TYR A 16 16.94 -4.98 -2.76
CA TYR A 16 16.22 -5.50 -3.92
C TYR A 16 17.08 -5.37 -5.17
N SER A 17 17.17 -6.45 -5.95
CA SER A 17 17.95 -6.51 -7.20
C SER A 17 17.10 -7.08 -8.33
N GLY A 18 17.03 -6.36 -9.45
CA GLY A 18 16.32 -6.79 -10.66
C GLY A 18 17.27 -7.42 -11.68
N PHE A 19 16.81 -8.43 -12.40
CA PHE A 19 17.55 -9.11 -13.46
C PHE A 19 16.64 -9.39 -14.65
N TYR A 20 17.20 -9.42 -15.86
CA TYR A 20 16.53 -9.95 -17.04
C TYR A 20 17.32 -11.10 -17.66
N SER A 21 16.62 -11.94 -18.42
CA SER A 21 17.19 -13.01 -19.24
C SER A 21 16.45 -13.12 -20.56
N THR A 22 17.17 -13.46 -21.63
CA THR A 22 16.60 -13.75 -22.97
C THR A 22 16.67 -15.23 -23.33
N ASN A 23 17.25 -16.05 -22.45
CA ASN A 23 17.52 -17.47 -22.69
C ASN A 23 17.23 -18.37 -21.47
N GLY A 24 16.75 -17.81 -20.37
CA GLY A 24 16.48 -18.51 -19.11
C GLY A 24 17.71 -19.02 -18.34
N ALA A 25 18.89 -19.00 -18.93
CA ALA A 25 20.12 -19.54 -18.34
C ALA A 25 21.05 -18.43 -17.82
N THR A 26 21.17 -17.33 -18.56
CA THR A 26 22.04 -16.19 -18.23
C THR A 26 21.20 -15.03 -17.73
N TRP A 27 21.58 -14.50 -16.57
CA TRP A 27 20.87 -13.40 -15.91
C TRP A 27 21.76 -12.16 -15.83
N ILE A 28 21.28 -11.04 -16.35
CA ILE A 28 21.99 -9.75 -16.35
C ILE A 28 21.25 -8.80 -15.40
N GLN A 29 21.99 -8.18 -14.48
CA GLN A 29 21.41 -7.24 -13.51
C GLN A 29 20.91 -5.97 -14.21
N ILE A 30 19.73 -5.51 -13.79
CA ILE A 30 19.12 -4.26 -14.23
C ILE A 30 19.47 -3.19 -13.20
N GLY A 31 20.33 -2.25 -13.59
CA GLY A 31 20.72 -1.13 -12.73
C GLY A 31 21.44 -1.57 -11.45
N THR A 32 21.45 -0.69 -10.45
CA THR A 32 22.01 -0.97 -9.12
C THR A 32 20.94 -1.51 -8.18
N SER A 33 21.36 -2.35 -7.22
CA SER A 33 20.50 -2.78 -6.12
C SER A 33 19.98 -1.59 -5.32
N GLN A 34 18.73 -1.68 -4.87
CA GLN A 34 18.06 -0.64 -4.09
C GLN A 34 17.85 -1.13 -2.66
N THR A 35 18.28 -0.35 -1.68
CA THR A 35 18.00 -0.63 -0.27
C THR A 35 16.80 0.19 0.17
N ILE A 36 15.73 -0.49 0.57
CA ILE A 36 14.49 0.15 1.02
C ILE A 36 14.30 -0.21 2.49
N ALA A 37 14.71 0.70 3.39
CA ALA A 37 14.49 0.54 4.81
C ALA A 37 12.99 0.63 5.10
N PHE A 38 12.40 -0.45 5.60
CA PHE A 38 10.96 -0.54 5.82
C PHE A 38 10.65 -1.29 7.11
N SER A 39 10.60 -0.55 8.21
CA SER A 39 10.40 -1.09 9.55
C SER A 39 9.10 -0.62 10.18
N ASN A 40 8.75 0.66 10.01
CA ASN A 40 7.62 1.27 10.70
C ASN A 40 6.82 2.22 9.80
N THR A 41 5.75 2.79 10.36
CA THR A 41 4.85 3.69 9.65
C THR A 41 5.53 4.98 9.20
N THR A 42 6.55 5.46 9.90
CA THR A 42 7.38 6.60 9.45
C THR A 42 8.00 6.30 8.10
N ASP A 43 8.64 5.14 7.96
CA ASP A 43 9.28 4.75 6.69
C ASP A 43 8.26 4.68 5.55
N LEU A 44 7.06 4.15 5.82
CA LEU A 44 5.97 4.13 4.83
C LEU A 44 5.56 5.55 4.42
N VAL A 45 5.35 6.44 5.39
CA VAL A 45 4.93 7.83 5.17
C VAL A 45 5.98 8.60 4.38
N ASP A 46 7.26 8.39 4.66
CA ASP A 46 8.37 9.03 3.95
C ASP A 46 8.42 8.56 2.49
N MET A 47 8.28 7.26 2.24
CA MET A 47 8.21 6.74 0.87
C MET A 47 7.00 7.27 0.10
N CYS A 48 5.85 7.38 0.75
CA CYS A 48 4.65 7.95 0.15
C CYS A 48 4.75 9.47 -0.07
N SER A 49 5.64 10.15 0.66
CA SER A 49 5.87 11.60 0.59
C SER A 49 7.12 11.96 -0.23
N ALA A 50 7.79 10.98 -0.84
CA ALA A 50 9.00 11.21 -1.64
C ALA A 50 8.73 12.24 -2.74
N THR A 51 9.72 13.09 -3.02
CA THR A 51 9.63 14.16 -4.01
C THR A 51 10.44 13.80 -5.25
N GLN A 52 10.15 14.42 -6.40
CA GLN A 52 10.85 14.10 -7.67
C GLN A 52 12.35 14.38 -7.63
N SER A 53 12.83 15.20 -6.69
CA SER A 53 14.26 15.43 -6.48
C SER A 53 14.96 14.28 -5.75
N ASP A 54 14.22 13.36 -5.14
CA ASP A 54 14.78 12.17 -4.52
C ASP A 54 15.27 11.20 -5.62
N PRO A 55 16.56 10.78 -5.62
CA PRO A 55 17.06 9.82 -6.59
C PRO A 55 16.33 8.47 -6.57
N LEU A 56 15.64 8.15 -5.47
CA LEU A 56 14.85 6.93 -5.29
C LEU A 56 13.34 7.16 -5.45
N PHE A 57 12.90 8.34 -5.89
CA PHE A 57 11.48 8.71 -6.00
C PHE A 57 10.60 7.61 -6.59
N THR A 58 10.96 7.09 -7.76
CA THR A 58 10.17 6.04 -8.44
C THR A 58 10.10 4.75 -7.62
N ALA A 59 11.20 4.33 -7.01
CA ALA A 59 11.24 3.12 -6.19
C ALA A 59 10.39 3.30 -4.91
N ALA A 60 10.57 4.42 -4.22
CA ALA A 60 9.85 4.75 -2.99
C ALA A 60 8.33 4.84 -3.20
N VAL A 61 7.90 5.61 -4.20
CA VAL A 61 6.45 5.78 -4.48
C VAL A 61 5.82 4.47 -4.92
N ASN A 62 6.50 3.69 -5.78
CA ASN A 62 5.98 2.39 -6.20
C ASN A 62 5.88 1.40 -5.03
N PHE A 63 6.88 1.38 -4.14
CA PHE A 63 6.85 0.57 -2.93
C PHE A 63 5.68 0.96 -2.02
N CYS A 64 5.53 2.26 -1.71
CA CYS A 64 4.42 2.80 -0.93
C CYS A 64 3.06 2.38 -1.52
N GLN A 65 2.85 2.63 -2.82
CA GLN A 65 1.58 2.33 -3.48
C GLN A 65 1.28 0.83 -3.47
N GLY A 66 2.27 0.00 -3.77
CA GLY A 66 2.12 -1.46 -3.77
C GLY A 66 1.77 -1.99 -2.38
N PHE A 67 2.49 -1.52 -1.35
CA PHE A 67 2.23 -1.92 0.03
C PHE A 67 0.84 -1.50 0.51
N LEU A 68 0.45 -0.23 0.32
CA LEU A 68 -0.86 0.28 0.72
C LEU A 68 -2.01 -0.46 0.02
N VAL A 69 -1.90 -0.68 -1.30
CA VAL A 69 -2.91 -1.44 -2.05
C VAL A 69 -2.99 -2.89 -1.57
N GLY A 70 -1.85 -3.52 -1.30
CA GLY A 70 -1.80 -4.90 -0.82
C GLY A 70 -2.50 -5.06 0.53
N VAL A 71 -2.13 -4.24 1.51
CA VAL A 71 -2.73 -4.26 2.86
C VAL A 71 -4.22 -3.93 2.78
N PHE A 72 -4.60 -2.88 2.05
CA PHE A 72 -6.01 -2.51 1.91
C PHE A 72 -6.85 -3.65 1.35
N ARG A 73 -6.38 -4.33 0.29
CA ARG A 73 -7.12 -5.45 -0.31
C ARG A 73 -7.35 -6.57 0.69
N VAL A 74 -6.30 -7.01 1.38
CA VAL A 74 -6.45 -8.08 2.39
C VAL A 74 -7.44 -7.67 3.47
N LEU A 75 -7.30 -6.48 4.04
CA LEU A 75 -8.22 -6.00 5.08
C LEU A 75 -9.65 -5.85 4.57
N HIS A 76 -9.84 -5.42 3.32
CA HIS A 76 -11.15 -5.26 2.72
C HIS A 76 -11.85 -6.60 2.50
N GLU A 77 -11.14 -7.60 1.96
CA GLU A 77 -11.68 -8.95 1.77
C GLU A 77 -12.02 -9.60 3.12
N GLU A 78 -11.15 -9.45 4.12
CA GLU A 78 -11.42 -9.92 5.48
C GLU A 78 -12.67 -9.26 6.07
N ASP A 79 -12.83 -7.95 5.91
CA ASP A 79 -14.01 -7.24 6.40
C ASP A 79 -15.29 -7.66 5.68
N MET A 80 -15.22 -7.92 4.38
CA MET A 80 -16.34 -8.48 3.63
C MET A 80 -16.72 -9.88 4.14
N ALA A 81 -15.74 -10.70 4.51
CA ALA A 81 -15.96 -12.01 5.10
C ALA A 81 -16.50 -11.95 6.55
N ARG A 82 -16.16 -10.90 7.32
CA ARG A 82 -16.58 -10.72 8.73
C ARG A 82 -18.04 -10.27 8.91
N GLN A 83 -18.76 -9.94 7.83
CA GLN A 83 -20.18 -9.54 7.83
C GLN A 83 -20.55 -8.47 8.87
N SER A 84 -21.05 -8.86 10.04
CA SER A 84 -21.52 -7.96 11.11
C SER A 84 -20.39 -7.40 12.00
N ARG A 85 -19.15 -7.87 11.84
CA ARG A 85 -17.96 -7.42 12.59
C ARG A 85 -16.91 -6.78 11.68
N ARG A 86 -17.35 -5.91 10.78
CA ARG A 86 -16.48 -5.11 9.90
C ARG A 86 -15.61 -4.15 10.71
N LEU A 87 -14.33 -4.06 10.37
CA LEU A 87 -13.39 -3.09 10.93
C LEU A 87 -13.64 -1.69 10.35
N PHE A 88 -14.02 -1.59 9.08
CA PHE A 88 -14.33 -0.33 8.41
C PHE A 88 -15.41 -0.47 7.32
N CYS A 89 -16.02 0.67 6.94
CA CYS A 89 -17.05 0.75 5.91
C CYS A 89 -16.78 1.91 4.96
N LEU A 90 -16.30 1.59 3.76
CA LEU A 90 -15.97 2.60 2.75
C LEU A 90 -17.20 3.44 2.37
N PRO A 91 -17.01 4.75 2.10
CA PRO A 91 -18.09 5.62 1.68
C PRO A 91 -18.45 5.39 0.21
N GLU A 92 -19.61 5.93 -0.21
CA GLU A 92 -20.03 6.01 -1.61
C GLU A 92 -19.98 7.49 -2.05
N PRO A 93 -19.22 7.85 -3.12
CA PRO A 93 -18.35 6.99 -3.91
C PRO A 93 -17.07 6.57 -3.18
N VAL A 94 -16.57 5.38 -3.53
CA VAL A 94 -15.30 4.86 -2.98
C VAL A 94 -14.14 5.78 -3.38
N PRO A 95 -13.27 6.20 -2.43
CA PRO A 95 -12.11 7.02 -2.75
C PRO A 95 -11.20 6.32 -3.76
N THR A 96 -10.64 7.09 -4.69
CA THR A 96 -9.59 6.58 -5.56
C THR A 96 -8.36 6.18 -4.74
N ARG A 97 -7.53 5.27 -5.27
CA ARG A 97 -6.27 4.88 -4.64
C ARG A 97 -5.44 6.09 -4.20
N ASN A 98 -5.26 7.06 -5.10
CA ASN A 98 -4.41 8.22 -4.81
C ASN A 98 -5.01 9.12 -3.71
N GLN A 99 -6.34 9.26 -3.66
CA GLN A 99 -7.02 9.95 -2.56
C GLN A 99 -6.83 9.20 -1.24
N GLY A 100 -7.02 7.88 -1.22
CA GLY A 100 -6.82 7.06 -0.02
C GLY A 100 -5.39 7.16 0.53
N ILE A 101 -4.39 7.11 -0.35
CA ILE A 101 -2.97 7.27 0.03
C ILE A 101 -2.72 8.67 0.61
N ALA A 102 -3.21 9.73 -0.06
CA ALA A 102 -3.03 11.10 0.43
C ALA A 102 -3.68 11.29 1.81
N SER A 103 -4.90 10.78 2.00
CA SER A 103 -5.60 10.82 3.29
C SER A 103 -4.87 10.03 4.37
N PHE A 104 -4.32 8.85 4.06
CA PHE A 104 -3.51 8.07 4.99
C PHE A 104 -2.26 8.83 5.44
N VAL A 105 -1.50 9.40 4.49
CA VAL A 105 -0.28 10.17 4.78
C VAL A 105 -0.60 11.37 5.67
N GLN A 106 -1.69 12.09 5.36
CA GLN A 106 -2.14 13.22 6.16
C GLN A 106 -2.54 12.80 7.58
N TRP A 107 -3.35 11.74 7.69
CA TRP A 107 -3.79 11.21 8.98
C TRP A 107 -2.61 10.71 9.81
N ALA A 108 -1.67 9.97 9.23
CA ALA A 108 -0.52 9.43 9.95
C ALA A 108 0.33 10.57 10.54
N LYS A 109 0.60 11.63 9.75
CA LYS A 109 1.31 12.84 10.21
C LYS A 109 0.61 13.55 11.37
N ALA A 110 -0.71 13.48 11.43
CA ALA A 110 -1.51 14.04 12.53
C ALA A 110 -1.62 13.10 13.76
N ASN A 111 -1.16 11.85 13.65
CA ASN A 111 -1.30 10.83 14.70
C ASN A 111 0.08 10.25 15.06
N PRO A 112 0.95 10.98 15.78
CA PRO A 112 2.34 10.57 16.02
C PRO A 112 2.49 9.22 16.74
N GLY A 113 1.50 8.81 17.55
CA GLY A 113 1.48 7.49 18.18
C GLY A 113 1.43 6.31 17.20
N GLN A 114 1.09 6.56 15.94
CA GLN A 114 1.04 5.56 14.88
C GLN A 114 2.40 5.33 14.20
N MET A 115 3.32 6.30 14.29
CA MET A 115 4.54 6.33 13.48
C MET A 115 5.52 5.19 13.78
N ASN A 116 5.52 4.69 15.01
CA ASN A 116 6.38 3.58 15.44
C ASN A 116 5.71 2.20 15.27
N LEU A 117 4.45 2.13 14.84
CA LEU A 117 3.75 0.87 14.64
C LEU A 117 4.16 0.21 13.33
N GLN A 118 3.89 -1.10 13.24
CA GLN A 118 3.95 -1.79 11.96
C GLN A 118 3.02 -1.10 10.96
N PRO A 119 3.47 -0.89 9.71
CA PRO A 119 2.70 -0.16 8.72
C PRO A 119 1.28 -0.71 8.51
N ALA A 120 1.11 -2.04 8.52
CA ALA A 120 -0.21 -2.67 8.39
C ALA A 120 -1.17 -2.33 9.54
N ASP A 121 -0.67 -2.26 10.78
CA ASP A 121 -1.48 -1.93 11.96
C ASP A 121 -1.94 -0.46 11.92
N SER A 122 -1.07 0.43 11.46
CA SER A 122 -1.41 1.84 11.27
C SER A 122 -2.45 2.02 10.15
N ILE A 123 -2.35 1.25 9.07
CA ILE A 123 -3.36 1.26 7.99
C ILE A 123 -4.72 0.76 8.51
N ALA A 124 -4.75 -0.31 9.30
CA ALA A 124 -6.00 -0.80 9.90
C ALA A 124 -6.62 0.25 10.85
N SER A 125 -5.77 0.91 11.66
CA SER A 125 -6.17 2.01 12.54
C SER A 125 -6.72 3.20 11.74
N PHE A 126 -6.06 3.59 10.67
CA PHE A 126 -6.53 4.63 9.75
C PHE A 126 -7.91 4.29 9.18
N LEU A 127 -8.07 3.10 8.60
CA LEU A 127 -9.30 2.69 7.95
C LEU A 127 -10.48 2.67 8.93
N SER A 128 -10.29 2.11 10.12
CA SER A 128 -11.33 2.05 11.16
C SER A 128 -11.74 3.42 11.71
N GLN A 129 -10.79 4.35 11.85
CA GLN A 129 -11.07 5.71 12.34
C GLN A 129 -11.67 6.61 11.26
N GLN A 130 -11.14 6.52 10.04
CA GLN A 130 -11.56 7.36 8.92
C GLN A 130 -12.92 6.93 8.36
N TYR A 131 -13.22 5.63 8.41
CA TYR A 131 -14.42 5.03 7.81
C TYR A 131 -15.16 4.13 8.81
N PRO A 132 -15.65 4.67 9.94
CA PRO A 132 -16.36 3.88 10.94
C PRO A 132 -17.65 3.31 10.36
N CYS A 133 -17.92 2.03 10.63
CA CYS A 133 -19.16 1.41 10.20
C CYS A 133 -20.38 1.97 10.96
N PRO A 134 -21.51 2.23 10.26
CA PRO A 134 -22.75 2.60 10.91
C PRO A 134 -23.18 1.54 11.94
N ARG A 135 -23.48 1.96 13.17
CA ARG A 135 -24.14 1.08 14.14
C ARG A 135 -25.55 0.81 13.63
N GLY A 136 -25.92 -0.47 13.49
CA GLY A 136 -27.17 -0.96 12.87
C GLY A 136 -28.32 0.05 12.84
N GLY A 137 -28.49 0.71 11.70
CA GLY A 137 -29.52 1.73 11.48
C GLY A 137 -29.65 1.99 9.98
N THR A 138 -30.61 1.30 9.37
CA THR A 138 -31.16 1.49 8.02
C THR A 138 -30.30 2.29 7.04
N SER A 139 -29.55 1.57 6.20
CA SER A 139 -29.10 2.09 4.90
C SER A 139 -30.28 2.75 4.21
N SER A 140 -30.25 4.09 4.15
CA SER A 140 -31.19 4.89 3.39
C SER A 140 -30.98 4.54 1.93
N ARG A 141 -31.80 3.61 1.43
CA ARG A 141 -32.09 3.51 0.00
C ARG A 141 -32.50 4.90 -0.46
N GLY A 142 -31.63 5.55 -1.22
CA GLY A 142 -31.95 6.78 -1.92
C GLY A 142 -33.18 6.52 -2.77
N ALA A 143 -34.31 7.11 -2.36
CA ALA A 143 -35.46 7.25 -3.22
C ALA A 143 -35.07 8.24 -4.31
N VAL A 144 -34.81 7.72 -5.51
CA VAL A 144 -34.80 8.52 -6.74
C VAL A 144 -36.23 9.06 -6.90
N ARG A 145 -36.36 10.39 -6.80
CA ARG A 145 -37.51 11.14 -7.31
C ARG A 145 -37.19 11.63 -8.72
#